data_AF-X1N5F9-F1
#
_entry.id   AF-X1N5F9-F1
#
_cell.length_a   1.000
_cell.length_b   1.000
_cell.length_c   1.000
_cell.angle_alpha   90.00
_cell.angle_beta   90.00
_cell.angle_gamma   90.00
#
_symmetry.space_group_name_H-M   'P 1'
#
loop_
_entity.id
_entity.type
_entity.pdbx_description
1 polymer ?
#
loop_
_entity_poly.entity_id
_entity_poly.type
_entity_poly.pdbx_seq_one_letter_code
_entity_poly.pdbx_strand_id
1 'polypeptide(L)'
;LGILEKYNISLYGPALLFRTEKGVGFLKKIASKKRFWKAFGSSGVVVCFIVMILFVYLLVHQFYLLFAFPEIKQQLPGPEVALPIPGLNPIIPIEYIVYVILALAIAVVVHEFSHGILSLAGKIKVKSLGILLFVIPVGAFTEPDEEQLKKADAAKRMRVFAAGPLSNFVVAFTVLFIFSFVFMSAVQPMAGADVLNAYDDTPAKEIGLSKGAVITSINNTEVKDINEFSVAMDYIQPNQTVNITYVLNGNTFIEQVKLTSVYEFYDQYADGELNE
;
A
#
# COMPACT_ATOMS: atom_id res chain seq x y z
N LEU A 1 28.42 -28.30 -12.16
CA LEU A 1 28.39 -27.42 -10.98
C LEU A 1 29.54 -26.40 -10.92
N GLY A 2 30.75 -26.66 -11.45
CA GLY A 2 31.90 -25.74 -11.33
C GLY A 2 31.90 -24.45 -12.19
N ILE A 3 31.02 -24.30 -13.18
CA ILE A 3 30.98 -23.06 -14.02
C ILE A 3 30.27 -21.91 -13.29
N LEU A 4 29.28 -22.20 -12.44
CA LEU A 4 28.50 -21.20 -11.70
C LEU A 4 29.27 -20.61 -10.51
N GLU A 5 30.03 -21.44 -9.78
CA GLU A 5 30.90 -20.98 -8.68
C GLU A 5 31.96 -19.98 -9.17
N LYS A 6 32.46 -20.13 -10.41
CA LYS A 6 33.41 -19.20 -11.03
C LYS A 6 32.86 -17.77 -11.17
N TYR A 7 31.53 -17.60 -11.13
CA TYR A 7 30.84 -16.32 -11.18
C TYR A 7 30.18 -15.91 -9.83
N ASN A 8 30.55 -16.57 -8.72
CA ASN A 8 29.90 -16.39 -7.40
C ASN A 8 28.40 -16.68 -7.40
N ILE A 9 27.94 -17.59 -8.26
CA ILE A 9 26.55 -18.04 -8.34
C ILE A 9 26.47 -19.42 -7.69
N SER A 10 25.65 -19.53 -6.66
CA SER A 10 25.37 -20.80 -5.96
C SER A 10 23.88 -21.15 -6.09
N LEU A 11 23.58 -22.44 -6.22
CA LEU A 11 22.21 -22.93 -6.18
C LEU A 11 21.80 -23.10 -4.72
N TYR A 12 20.73 -22.42 -4.32
CA TYR A 12 20.11 -22.56 -3.00
C TYR A 12 18.70 -23.12 -3.19
N GLY A 13 18.60 -24.45 -3.30
CA GLY A 13 17.36 -25.12 -3.69
C GLY A 13 16.92 -24.72 -5.11
N PRO A 14 15.67 -24.28 -5.34
CA PRO A 14 15.22 -23.80 -6.65
C PRO A 14 15.62 -22.34 -6.96
N ALA A 15 16.34 -21.67 -6.06
CA ALA A 15 16.76 -20.27 -6.21
C ALA A 15 18.24 -20.13 -6.61
N LEU A 16 18.55 -19.05 -7.32
CA LEU A 16 19.92 -18.66 -7.68
C LEU A 16 20.42 -17.59 -6.72
N LEU A 17 21.54 -17.86 -6.06
CA LEU A 17 22.17 -16.96 -5.10
C LEU A 17 23.42 -16.35 -5.71
N PHE A 18 23.37 -15.05 -5.98
CA PHE A 18 24.48 -14.26 -6.48
C PHE A 18 25.17 -13.57 -5.32
N ARG A 19 26.46 -13.82 -5.11
CA ARG A 19 27.23 -13.22 -4.00
C ARG A 19 28.23 -12.19 -4.51
N THR A 20 28.38 -11.10 -3.78
CA THR A 20 29.36 -10.06 -4.04
C THR A 20 29.94 -9.48 -2.76
N GLU A 21 31.26 -9.35 -2.73
CA GLU A 21 31.98 -8.67 -1.66
C GLU A 21 32.17 -7.17 -1.95
N LYS A 22 31.99 -6.74 -3.21
CA LYS A 22 32.28 -5.37 -3.66
C LYS A 22 31.41 -4.31 -2.97
N GLY A 23 30.20 -4.65 -2.53
CA GLY A 23 29.30 -3.73 -1.82
C GLY A 23 29.59 -3.59 -0.32
N VAL A 24 30.39 -4.47 0.28
CA VAL A 24 30.70 -4.43 1.72
C VAL A 24 31.50 -3.17 2.08
N GLY A 25 32.37 -2.70 1.17
CA GLY A 25 33.13 -1.46 1.36
C GLY A 25 32.23 -0.23 1.48
N PHE A 26 31.17 -0.16 0.68
CA PHE A 26 30.17 0.91 0.74
C PHE A 26 29.42 0.88 2.08
N LEU A 27 28.97 -0.31 2.53
CA LEU A 27 28.33 -0.46 3.83
C LEU A 27 29.26 -0.06 4.98
N LYS A 28 30.55 -0.40 4.92
CA LYS A 28 31.56 0.06 5.90
C LYS A 28 31.66 1.58 5.95
N LYS A 29 31.61 2.25 4.80
CA LYS A 29 31.62 3.72 4.72
C LYS A 29 30.38 4.31 5.39
N ILE A 30 29.19 3.77 5.14
CA ILE A 30 27.95 4.20 5.78
C ILE A 30 27.99 3.93 7.29
N ALA A 31 28.40 2.74 7.70
CA ALA A 31 28.49 2.30 9.10
C ALA A 31 29.56 3.04 9.92
N SER A 32 30.41 3.86 9.27
CA SER A 32 31.46 4.65 9.93
C SER A 32 30.90 5.60 11.00
N LYS A 33 29.67 6.12 10.82
CA LYS A 33 28.95 6.96 11.79
C LYS A 33 28.37 6.13 12.96
N LYS A 34 29.24 5.48 13.73
CA LYS A 34 28.87 4.49 14.76
C LYS A 34 27.89 5.01 15.81
N ARG A 35 27.98 6.29 16.21
CA ARG A 35 27.07 6.87 17.22
C ARG A 35 25.63 6.93 16.70
N PHE A 36 25.46 7.43 15.47
CA PHE A 36 24.16 7.49 14.81
C PHE A 36 23.54 6.10 14.68
N TRP A 37 24.27 5.14 14.11
CA TRP A 37 23.75 3.79 13.89
C TRP A 37 23.47 3.02 15.19
N LYS A 38 24.24 3.27 16.25
CA LYS A 38 23.93 2.73 17.57
C LYS A 38 22.64 3.33 18.15
N ALA A 39 22.42 4.63 17.99
CA ALA A 39 21.19 5.29 18.42
C ALA A 39 19.99 4.75 17.62
N PHE A 40 20.11 4.72 16.28
CA PHE A 40 19.12 4.16 15.36
C PHE A 40 18.75 2.71 15.71
N GLY A 41 19.73 1.83 15.90
CA GLY A 41 19.45 0.46 16.31
C GLY A 41 18.77 0.39 17.69
N SER A 42 19.15 1.26 18.64
CA SER A 42 18.57 1.25 19.99
C SER A 42 17.13 1.75 19.98
N SER A 43 16.81 2.79 19.20
CA SER A 43 15.41 3.20 18.98
C SER A 43 14.62 2.10 18.29
N GLY A 44 15.23 1.36 17.37
CA GLY A 44 14.61 0.21 16.71
C GLY A 44 14.20 -0.88 17.69
N VAL A 45 15.06 -1.19 18.65
CA VAL A 45 14.73 -2.15 19.71
C VAL A 45 13.49 -1.70 20.50
N VAL A 46 13.43 -0.43 20.92
CA VAL A 46 12.28 0.13 21.64
C VAL A 46 11.00 0.06 20.80
N VAL A 47 11.08 0.53 19.54
CA VAL A 47 9.95 0.50 18.60
C VAL A 47 9.46 -0.93 18.37
N CYS A 48 10.36 -1.89 18.16
CA CYS A 48 9.99 -3.30 17.98
C CYS A 48 9.25 -3.84 19.20
N PHE A 49 9.70 -3.56 20.43
CA PHE A 49 8.98 -3.99 21.63
C PHE A 49 7.59 -3.35 21.76
N ILE A 50 7.47 -2.04 21.48
CA ILE A 50 6.19 -1.35 21.50
C ILE A 50 5.24 -1.98 20.48
N VAL A 51 5.70 -2.18 19.24
CA VAL A 51 4.91 -2.79 18.17
C VAL A 51 4.55 -4.23 18.49
N MET A 52 5.44 -5.01 19.11
CA MET A 52 5.13 -6.37 19.56
C MET A 52 4.02 -6.38 20.61
N ILE A 53 4.11 -5.53 21.64
CA ILE A 53 3.07 -5.42 22.67
C ILE A 53 1.75 -4.98 22.05
N LEU A 54 1.78 -3.96 21.19
CA LEU A 54 0.61 -3.46 20.48
C LEU A 54 -0.01 -4.56 19.61
N PHE A 55 0.80 -5.33 18.87
CA PHE A 55 0.32 -6.40 18.02
C PHE A 55 -0.36 -7.51 18.82
N VAL A 56 0.25 -7.94 19.93
CA VAL A 56 -0.38 -8.92 20.84
C VAL A 56 -1.68 -8.37 21.41
N TYR A 57 -1.70 -7.10 21.84
CA TYR A 57 -2.91 -6.45 22.32
C TYR A 57 -4.01 -6.42 21.25
N LEU A 58 -3.70 -5.98 20.03
CA LEU A 58 -4.66 -5.91 18.93
C LEU A 58 -5.19 -7.29 18.55
N LEU A 59 -4.35 -8.33 18.57
CA LEU A 59 -4.80 -9.70 18.34
C LEU A 59 -5.77 -10.19 19.42
N VAL A 60 -5.44 -9.97 20.70
CA VAL A 60 -6.32 -10.34 21.82
C VAL A 60 -7.63 -9.54 21.79
N HIS A 61 -7.54 -8.25 21.47
CA HIS A 61 -8.70 -7.37 21.34
C HIS A 61 -9.60 -7.81 20.18
N GLN A 62 -9.03 -8.13 19.02
CA GLN A 62 -9.80 -8.62 17.87
C GLN A 62 -10.46 -9.96 18.18
N PHE A 63 -9.74 -10.87 18.84
CA PHE A 63 -10.31 -12.12 19.31
C PHE A 63 -11.48 -11.86 20.25
N TYR A 64 -11.35 -10.97 21.23
CA TYR A 64 -12.45 -10.61 22.13
C TYR A 64 -13.67 -10.05 21.37
N LEU A 65 -13.48 -9.11 20.43
CA LEU A 65 -14.57 -8.53 19.64
C LEU A 65 -15.36 -9.59 18.86
N LEU A 66 -14.68 -10.58 18.29
CA LEU A 66 -15.33 -11.67 17.55
C LEU A 66 -16.26 -12.54 18.42
N PHE A 67 -15.98 -12.66 19.71
CA PHE A 67 -16.83 -13.40 20.66
C PHE A 67 -17.91 -12.51 21.28
N ALA A 68 -17.61 -11.23 21.51
CA ALA A 68 -18.54 -10.29 22.11
C ALA A 68 -19.66 -9.86 21.14
N PHE A 69 -19.37 -9.78 19.84
CA PHE A 69 -20.30 -9.28 18.82
C PHE A 69 -20.47 -10.27 17.65
N PRO A 70 -21.54 -11.08 17.65
CA PRO A 70 -21.80 -12.05 16.58
C PRO A 70 -21.97 -11.44 15.19
N GLU A 71 -22.41 -10.18 15.10
CA GLU A 71 -22.58 -9.44 13.85
C GLU A 71 -21.23 -9.23 13.11
N ILE A 72 -20.15 -8.98 13.86
CA ILE A 72 -18.79 -8.83 13.29
C ILE A 72 -18.34 -10.13 12.62
N LYS A 73 -18.76 -11.28 13.15
CA LYS A 73 -18.41 -12.59 12.59
C LYS A 73 -19.03 -12.83 11.22
N GLN A 74 -20.22 -12.28 10.96
CA GLN A 74 -20.90 -12.42 9.67
C GLN A 74 -20.26 -11.55 8.58
N GLN A 75 -19.57 -10.48 8.98
CA GLN A 75 -18.85 -9.56 8.08
C GLN A 75 -17.37 -9.92 7.93
N LEU A 76 -16.94 -11.09 8.42
CA LEU A 76 -15.55 -11.52 8.26
C LEU A 76 -15.24 -11.70 6.77
N PRO A 77 -14.17 -11.04 6.27
CA PRO A 77 -13.71 -11.27 4.92
C PRO A 77 -13.40 -12.76 4.70
N GLY A 78 -13.62 -13.25 3.48
CA GLY A 78 -13.32 -14.61 3.11
C GLY A 78 -11.83 -14.98 3.35
N PRO A 79 -11.50 -16.29 3.42
CA PRO A 79 -10.12 -16.75 3.63
C PRO A 79 -9.11 -16.22 2.58
N GLU A 80 -9.58 -15.87 1.39
CA GLU A 80 -8.82 -15.25 0.32
C GLU A 80 -8.16 -13.92 0.72
N VAL A 81 -8.78 -13.15 1.61
CA VAL A 81 -8.21 -11.88 2.11
C VAL A 81 -7.06 -12.13 3.09
N ALA A 82 -7.01 -13.30 3.74
CA ALA A 82 -5.96 -13.65 4.68
C ALA A 82 -4.62 -13.98 3.98
N LEU A 83 -4.67 -14.41 2.72
CA LEU A 83 -3.47 -14.70 1.94
C LEU A 83 -3.07 -13.46 1.13
N PRO A 84 -1.87 -12.87 1.35
CA PRO A 84 -1.40 -11.71 0.59
C PRO A 84 -0.84 -12.15 -0.78
N ILE A 85 -1.64 -12.88 -1.56
CA ILE A 85 -1.28 -13.36 -2.89
C ILE A 85 -1.98 -12.46 -3.92
N PRO A 86 -1.21 -11.71 -4.75
CA PRO A 86 -1.78 -10.89 -5.81
C PRO A 86 -2.71 -11.68 -6.73
N GLY A 87 -3.87 -11.12 -7.06
CA GLY A 87 -4.89 -11.74 -7.91
C GLY A 87 -5.85 -12.70 -7.18
N LEU A 88 -5.42 -13.33 -6.07
CA LEU A 88 -6.33 -14.08 -5.19
C LEU A 88 -6.94 -13.19 -4.11
N ASN A 89 -6.16 -12.22 -3.62
CA ASN A 89 -6.64 -11.26 -2.64
C ASN A 89 -7.32 -10.08 -3.36
N PRO A 90 -8.61 -9.80 -3.12
CA PRO A 90 -9.31 -8.65 -3.72
C PRO A 90 -8.63 -7.31 -3.46
N ILE A 91 -7.87 -7.19 -2.35
CA ILE A 91 -7.13 -5.98 -1.98
C ILE A 91 -5.86 -5.80 -2.83
N ILE A 92 -5.35 -6.88 -3.44
CA ILE A 92 -4.14 -6.87 -4.27
C ILE A 92 -4.47 -7.37 -5.69
N PRO A 93 -5.16 -6.56 -6.51
CA PRO A 93 -5.40 -6.90 -7.91
C PRO A 93 -4.12 -7.22 -8.68
N ILE A 94 -4.20 -8.16 -9.61
CA ILE A 94 -3.06 -8.59 -10.45
C ILE A 94 -2.50 -7.43 -11.29
N GLU A 95 -3.33 -6.45 -11.64
CA GLU A 95 -2.97 -5.24 -12.39
C GLU A 95 -1.86 -4.43 -11.70
N TYR A 96 -1.78 -4.52 -10.37
CA TYR A 96 -0.78 -3.80 -9.58
C TYR A 96 0.46 -4.63 -9.24
N ILE A 97 0.61 -5.84 -9.83
CA ILE A 97 1.71 -6.78 -9.50
C ILE A 97 3.10 -6.16 -9.62
N VAL A 98 3.31 -5.29 -10.62
CA VAL A 98 4.60 -4.62 -10.84
C VAL A 98 4.94 -3.71 -9.66
N TYR A 99 3.96 -2.96 -9.15
CA TYR A 99 4.15 -2.10 -7.98
C TYR A 99 4.40 -2.92 -6.71
N VAL A 100 3.72 -4.07 -6.55
CA VAL A 100 3.93 -4.99 -5.42
C VAL A 100 5.35 -5.55 -5.43
N ILE A 101 5.83 -6.03 -6.58
CA ILE A 101 7.20 -6.55 -6.73
C ILE A 101 8.22 -5.45 -6.43
N LEU A 102 8.00 -4.24 -6.93
CA LEU A 102 8.88 -3.09 -6.68
C LEU A 102 8.93 -2.75 -5.19
N ALA A 103 7.78 -2.66 -4.52
CA ALA A 103 7.68 -2.37 -3.10
C ALA A 103 8.40 -3.44 -2.26
N LEU A 104 8.19 -4.72 -2.60
CA LEU A 104 8.83 -5.84 -1.92
C LEU A 104 10.35 -5.85 -2.12
N ALA A 105 10.81 -5.57 -3.34
CA ALA A 105 12.24 -5.45 -3.64
C ALA A 105 12.89 -4.35 -2.81
N ILE A 106 12.28 -3.16 -2.75
CA ILE A 106 12.77 -2.04 -1.92
C ILE A 106 12.80 -2.44 -0.45
N ALA A 107 11.72 -3.04 0.06
CA ALA A 107 11.62 -3.45 1.46
C ALA A 107 12.72 -4.46 1.82
N VAL A 108 12.92 -5.53 1.04
CA VAL A 108 13.95 -6.54 1.35
C VAL A 108 15.35 -5.95 1.21
N VAL A 109 15.63 -5.15 0.18
CA VAL A 109 16.95 -4.51 0.01
C VAL A 109 17.29 -3.65 1.23
N VAL A 110 16.37 -2.78 1.65
CA VAL A 110 16.60 -1.89 2.80
C VAL A 110 16.69 -2.69 4.10
N HIS A 111 15.83 -3.69 4.29
CA HIS A 111 15.85 -4.59 5.44
C HIS A 111 17.22 -5.25 5.61
N GLU A 112 17.73 -5.86 4.55
CA GLU A 112 18.97 -6.63 4.57
C GLU A 112 20.19 -5.73 4.68
N PHE A 113 20.18 -4.58 4.02
CA PHE A 113 21.26 -3.60 4.16
C PHE A 113 21.33 -3.05 5.59
N SER A 114 20.18 -2.84 6.24
CA SER A 114 20.16 -2.36 7.62
C SER A 114 20.80 -3.34 8.60
N HIS A 115 20.56 -4.66 8.44
CA HIS A 115 21.25 -5.71 9.20
C HIS A 115 22.76 -5.63 9.00
N GLY A 116 23.20 -5.42 7.75
CA GLY A 116 24.60 -5.23 7.41
C GLY A 116 25.25 -4.02 8.07
N ILE A 117 24.59 -2.86 7.98
CA ILE A 117 25.08 -1.60 8.55
C ILE A 117 25.21 -1.72 10.08
N LEU A 118 24.19 -2.26 10.75
CA LEU A 118 24.19 -2.40 12.22
C LEU A 118 25.12 -3.50 12.71
N SER A 119 25.34 -4.55 11.93
CA SER A 119 26.41 -5.52 12.20
C SER A 119 27.78 -4.84 12.18
N LEU A 120 28.10 -4.09 11.12
CA LEU A 120 29.37 -3.37 10.99
C LEU A 120 29.54 -2.29 12.06
N ALA A 121 28.49 -1.53 12.39
CA ALA A 121 28.49 -0.55 13.48
C ALA A 121 28.68 -1.22 14.86
N GLY A 122 28.20 -2.45 15.01
CA GLY A 122 28.38 -3.34 16.16
C GLY A 122 29.75 -4.02 16.24
N LYS A 123 30.65 -3.80 15.26
CA LYS A 123 31.94 -4.48 15.08
C LYS A 123 31.81 -5.99 14.77
N ILE A 124 30.70 -6.40 14.17
CA ILE A 124 30.49 -7.75 13.65
C ILE A 124 30.81 -7.72 12.16
N LYS A 125 31.64 -8.66 11.69
CA LYS A 125 32.00 -8.74 10.27
C LYS A 125 30.78 -9.10 9.43
N VAL A 126 30.73 -8.56 8.22
CA VAL A 126 29.80 -8.96 7.17
C VAL A 126 30.64 -9.65 6.10
N LYS A 127 30.34 -10.93 5.82
CA LYS A 127 31.11 -11.79 4.91
C LYS A 127 30.82 -11.42 3.46
N SER A 128 29.55 -11.38 3.11
CA SER A 128 29.12 -11.13 1.74
C SER A 128 27.79 -10.36 1.71
N LEU A 129 27.52 -9.74 0.58
CA LEU A 129 26.18 -9.29 0.18
C LEU A 129 25.74 -10.13 -1.00
N GLY A 130 24.45 -10.14 -1.27
CA GLY A 130 24.01 -10.70 -2.53
C GLY A 130 22.53 -10.56 -2.82
N ILE A 131 22.15 -11.23 -3.90
CA ILE A 131 20.79 -11.26 -4.43
C ILE A 131 20.40 -12.72 -4.58
N LEU A 132 19.24 -13.06 -4.04
CA LEU A 132 18.56 -14.33 -4.19
C LEU A 132 17.45 -14.15 -5.23
N LEU A 133 17.60 -14.82 -6.37
CA LEU A 133 16.64 -14.84 -7.46
C LEU A 133 15.84 -16.14 -7.41
N PHE A 134 14.54 -16.01 -7.14
CA PHE A 134 13.53 -17.06 -7.31
C PHE A 134 12.52 -16.63 -8.39
N VAL A 135 11.60 -17.51 -8.80
CA VAL A 135 10.60 -17.23 -9.85
C VAL A 135 9.87 -15.90 -9.58
N ILE A 136 9.54 -15.60 -8.32
CA ILE A 136 9.25 -14.28 -7.69
C ILE A 136 9.34 -14.49 -6.15
N PRO A 137 9.88 -13.62 -5.26
CA PRO A 137 10.51 -12.32 -5.45
C PRO A 137 12.02 -12.29 -5.12
N VAL A 138 12.67 -11.29 -5.71
CA VAL A 138 14.10 -10.96 -5.64
C VAL A 138 14.46 -10.53 -4.21
N GLY A 139 15.13 -11.40 -3.46
CA GLY A 139 15.66 -11.05 -2.14
C GLY A 139 17.04 -10.42 -2.28
N ALA A 140 17.32 -9.30 -1.62
CA ALA A 140 18.70 -9.03 -1.24
C ALA A 140 19.05 -9.92 -0.04
N PHE A 141 20.33 -10.09 0.28
CA PHE A 141 20.73 -10.61 1.58
C PHE A 141 22.03 -9.97 2.01
N THR A 142 22.17 -9.77 3.32
CA THR A 142 23.45 -9.52 3.95
C THR A 142 23.82 -10.70 4.83
N GLU A 143 25.07 -11.15 4.79
CA GLU A 143 25.54 -12.27 5.60
C GLU A 143 26.48 -11.79 6.73
N PRO A 144 25.96 -11.43 7.91
CA PRO A 144 26.77 -11.24 9.11
C PRO A 144 27.52 -12.52 9.49
N ASP A 145 28.67 -12.36 10.13
CA ASP A 145 29.39 -13.46 10.76
C ASP A 145 28.58 -13.98 11.96
N GLU A 146 27.90 -15.11 11.77
CA GLU A 146 27.02 -15.71 12.78
C GLU A 146 27.74 -16.04 14.09
N GLU A 147 29.00 -16.49 14.04
CA GLU A 147 29.75 -16.81 15.26
C GLU A 147 30.03 -15.56 16.07
N GLN A 148 30.44 -14.48 15.40
CA GLN A 148 30.63 -13.19 16.05
C GLN A 148 29.32 -12.61 16.57
N LEU A 149 28.22 -12.77 15.83
CA LEU A 149 26.90 -12.34 16.27
C LEU A 149 26.45 -13.10 17.52
N LYS A 150 26.63 -14.43 17.57
CA LYS A 150 26.30 -15.27 18.72
C LYS A 150 27.13 -14.91 19.96
N LYS A 151 28.42 -14.58 19.77
CA LYS A 151 29.34 -14.16 20.84
C LYS A 151 29.18 -12.69 21.27
N ALA A 152 28.46 -11.88 20.51
CA ALA A 152 28.27 -10.47 20.82
C ALA A 152 27.30 -10.24 21.99
N ASP A 153 27.51 -9.15 22.73
CA ASP A 153 26.61 -8.72 23.82
C ASP A 153 25.15 -8.65 23.35
N ALA A 154 24.21 -8.98 24.24
CA ALA A 154 22.78 -8.98 23.95
C ALA A 154 22.30 -7.66 23.31
N ALA A 155 22.73 -6.51 23.83
CA ALA A 155 22.38 -5.21 23.28
C ALA A 155 22.89 -4.97 21.84
N LYS A 156 24.01 -5.58 21.44
CA LYS A 156 24.47 -5.52 20.04
C LYS A 156 23.60 -6.40 19.15
N ARG A 157 23.35 -7.64 19.59
CA ARG A 157 22.49 -8.60 18.88
C ARG A 157 21.08 -8.06 18.65
N MET A 158 20.45 -7.51 19.69
CA MET A 158 19.10 -6.94 19.61
C MET A 158 19.02 -5.80 18.60
N ARG A 159 20.04 -4.94 18.54
CA ARG A 159 20.09 -3.86 17.55
C ARG A 159 20.20 -4.38 16.12
N VAL A 160 20.96 -5.45 15.90
CA VAL A 160 21.01 -6.10 14.59
C VAL A 160 19.62 -6.66 14.25
N PHE A 161 19.01 -7.46 15.13
CA PHE A 161 17.69 -8.04 14.85
C PHE A 161 16.58 -7.00 14.62
N ALA A 162 16.61 -5.88 15.34
CA ALA A 162 15.64 -4.80 15.17
C ALA A 162 15.89 -3.92 13.93
N ALA A 163 17.05 -4.04 13.28
CA ALA A 163 17.45 -3.20 12.15
C ALA A 163 16.46 -3.28 10.98
N GLY A 164 16.12 -4.51 10.60
CA GLY A 164 15.29 -4.80 9.44
C GLY A 164 13.88 -4.23 9.56
N PRO A 165 13.09 -4.59 10.59
CA PRO A 165 11.76 -4.03 10.79
C PRO A 165 11.77 -2.51 10.92
N LEU A 166 12.72 -1.94 11.68
CA LEU A 166 12.81 -0.49 11.84
C LEU A 166 13.06 0.21 10.50
N SER A 167 13.98 -0.30 9.67
CA SER A 167 14.30 0.35 8.39
C SER A 167 13.13 0.31 7.41
N ASN A 168 12.33 -0.76 7.42
CA ASN A 168 11.08 -0.82 6.66
C ASN A 168 10.05 0.21 7.16
N PHE A 169 9.90 0.37 8.48
CA PHE A 169 9.06 1.45 9.03
C PHE A 169 9.54 2.82 8.58
N VAL A 170 10.85 3.08 8.60
CA VAL A 170 11.40 4.36 8.14
C VAL A 170 11.08 4.61 6.67
N VAL A 171 11.22 3.60 5.80
CA VAL A 171 10.83 3.72 4.39
C VAL A 171 9.35 4.02 4.27
N ALA A 172 8.49 3.26 4.95
CA ALA A 172 7.05 3.44 4.91
C ALA A 172 6.64 4.86 5.34
N PHE A 173 7.13 5.32 6.50
CA PHE A 173 6.82 6.67 6.99
C PHE A 173 7.40 7.77 6.10
N THR A 174 8.57 7.55 5.49
CA THR A 174 9.15 8.52 4.55
C THR A 174 8.28 8.64 3.30
N VAL A 175 7.85 7.52 2.72
CA VAL A 175 6.96 7.51 1.56
C VAL A 175 5.61 8.14 1.90
N LEU A 176 5.02 7.80 3.05
CA LEU A 176 3.78 8.42 3.53
C LEU A 176 3.93 9.93 3.76
N PHE A 177 5.06 10.37 4.30
CA PHE A 177 5.35 11.79 4.47
C PHE A 177 5.45 12.51 3.13
N ILE A 178 6.22 11.96 2.18
CA ILE A 178 6.34 12.54 0.84
C ILE A 178 4.96 12.58 0.15
N PHE A 179 4.18 11.50 0.25
CA PHE A 179 2.81 11.45 -0.25
C PHE A 179 1.94 12.56 0.35
N SER A 180 1.90 12.66 1.68
CA SER A 180 1.00 13.56 2.39
C SER A 180 1.36 15.04 2.23
N PHE A 181 2.65 15.38 2.13
CA PHE A 181 3.09 16.79 2.11
C PHE A 181 3.50 17.29 0.73
N VAL A 182 4.02 16.42 -0.14
CA VAL A 182 4.50 16.82 -1.48
C VAL A 182 3.44 16.53 -2.53
N PHE A 183 2.88 15.32 -2.54
CA PHE A 183 1.92 14.95 -3.58
C PHE A 183 0.52 15.53 -3.31
N MET A 184 0.01 15.42 -2.08
CA MET A 184 -1.32 15.95 -1.74
C MET A 184 -1.39 17.48 -1.80
N SER A 185 -0.28 18.21 -1.59
CA SER A 185 -0.27 19.66 -1.74
C SER A 185 -0.36 20.13 -3.20
N ALA A 186 -0.05 19.25 -4.16
CA ALA A 186 -0.22 19.50 -5.58
C ALA A 186 -1.65 19.19 -6.07
N VAL A 187 -2.46 18.50 -5.27
CA VAL A 187 -3.86 18.20 -5.60
C VAL A 187 -4.72 19.41 -5.27
N GLN A 188 -5.38 19.96 -6.27
CA GLN A 188 -6.41 20.99 -6.06
C GLN A 188 -7.76 20.30 -5.92
N PRO A 189 -8.49 20.50 -4.80
CA PRO A 189 -9.85 19.99 -4.69
C PRO A 189 -10.71 20.69 -5.74
N MET A 190 -11.39 19.90 -6.58
CA MET A 190 -12.40 20.42 -7.49
C MET A 190 -13.73 20.45 -6.72
N ALA A 191 -14.35 21.62 -6.62
CA ALA A 191 -15.69 21.73 -6.06
C ALA A 191 -16.70 21.08 -7.01
N GLY A 192 -17.61 20.27 -6.47
CA GLY A 192 -18.64 19.57 -7.22
C GLY A 192 -19.03 18.23 -6.59
N ALA A 193 -19.97 17.55 -7.23
CA ALA A 193 -20.38 16.19 -6.87
C ALA A 193 -19.67 15.17 -7.76
N ASP A 194 -18.89 14.29 -7.14
CA ASP A 194 -18.17 13.22 -7.82
C ASP A 194 -19.12 12.12 -8.32
N VAL A 195 -18.99 11.78 -9.60
CA VAL A 195 -19.71 10.66 -10.20
C VAL A 195 -18.90 9.39 -10.00
N LEU A 196 -19.38 8.52 -9.12
CA LEU A 196 -18.76 7.21 -8.87
C LEU A 196 -19.07 6.19 -9.98
N ASN A 197 -20.30 6.20 -10.49
CA ASN A 197 -20.74 5.31 -11.56
C ASN A 197 -21.88 5.94 -12.36
N ALA A 198 -22.04 5.51 -13.61
CA ALA A 198 -23.17 5.83 -14.47
C ALA A 198 -23.60 4.55 -15.19
N TYR A 199 -24.79 4.05 -14.84
CA TYR A 199 -25.33 2.81 -15.37
C TYR A 199 -25.77 2.97 -16.82
N ASP A 200 -25.67 1.88 -17.58
CA ASP A 200 -26.16 1.84 -18.96
C ASP A 200 -27.68 2.03 -19.00
N ASP A 201 -28.18 2.59 -20.10
CA ASP A 201 -29.59 2.95 -20.31
C ASP A 201 -30.16 3.97 -19.30
N THR A 202 -29.31 4.78 -18.67
CA THR A 202 -29.73 5.91 -17.81
C THR A 202 -29.55 7.26 -18.50
N PRO A 203 -30.35 8.28 -18.14
CA PRO A 203 -30.16 9.64 -18.67
C PRO A 203 -28.76 10.22 -18.43
N ALA A 204 -28.10 9.81 -17.33
CA ALA A 204 -26.72 10.20 -17.05
C ALA A 204 -25.76 9.67 -18.13
N LYS A 205 -25.93 8.41 -18.56
CA LYS A 205 -25.08 7.81 -19.59
C LYS A 205 -25.31 8.40 -20.98
N GLU A 206 -26.55 8.80 -21.30
CA GLU A 206 -26.91 9.45 -22.57
C GLU A 206 -26.13 10.76 -22.79
N ILE A 207 -25.94 11.55 -21.72
CA ILE A 207 -25.14 12.77 -21.77
C ILE A 207 -23.65 12.54 -21.59
N GLY A 208 -23.18 11.29 -21.56
CA GLY A 208 -21.76 10.98 -21.43
C GLY A 208 -21.17 11.16 -20.03
N LEU A 209 -21.99 11.28 -18.98
CA LEU A 209 -21.50 11.18 -17.61
C LEU A 209 -20.92 9.78 -17.38
N SER A 210 -19.78 9.73 -16.71
CA SER A 210 -19.07 8.50 -16.41
C SER A 210 -18.25 8.65 -15.14
N LYS A 211 -17.72 7.54 -14.63
CA LYS A 211 -16.88 7.50 -13.43
C LYS A 211 -15.73 8.50 -13.55
N GLY A 212 -15.59 9.36 -12.53
CA GLY A 212 -14.57 10.41 -12.49
C GLY A 212 -14.99 11.75 -13.11
N ALA A 213 -16.23 11.86 -13.58
CA ALA A 213 -16.83 13.17 -13.86
C ALA A 213 -17.16 13.90 -12.53
N VAL A 214 -17.06 15.23 -12.54
CA VAL A 214 -17.44 16.09 -11.40
C VAL A 214 -18.54 17.02 -11.86
N ILE A 215 -19.73 16.90 -11.28
CA ILE A 215 -20.88 17.77 -11.59
C ILE A 215 -20.69 19.09 -10.83
N THR A 216 -20.65 20.21 -11.55
CA THR A 216 -20.37 21.54 -11.00
C THR A 216 -21.59 22.46 -11.01
N SER A 217 -22.61 22.15 -11.81
CA SER A 217 -23.88 22.90 -11.83
C SER A 217 -25.04 22.04 -12.32
N ILE A 218 -26.22 22.28 -11.74
CA ILE A 218 -27.51 21.81 -12.28
C ILE A 218 -28.37 23.04 -12.56
N ASN A 219 -28.80 23.19 -13.81
CA ASN A 219 -29.36 24.40 -14.37
C ASN A 219 -28.42 25.59 -14.13
N ASN A 220 -28.87 26.57 -13.34
CA ASN A 220 -28.10 27.76 -12.96
C ASN A 220 -27.66 27.71 -11.49
N THR A 221 -27.78 26.55 -10.84
CA THR A 221 -27.41 26.36 -9.43
C THR A 221 -26.04 25.69 -9.36
N GLU A 222 -25.06 26.43 -8.85
CA GLU A 222 -23.72 25.90 -8.58
C GLU A 222 -23.80 24.76 -7.55
N VAL A 223 -23.02 23.70 -7.78
CA VAL A 223 -22.92 22.54 -6.91
C VAL A 223 -21.47 22.42 -6.45
N LYS A 224 -21.24 22.49 -5.13
CA LYS A 224 -19.89 22.40 -4.54
C LYS A 224 -19.58 21.07 -3.89
N ASP A 225 -20.62 20.33 -3.52
CA ASP A 225 -20.51 19.00 -2.93
C ASP A 225 -21.77 18.17 -3.19
N ILE A 226 -21.77 16.94 -2.68
CA ILE A 226 -22.88 16.00 -2.81
C ILE A 226 -24.16 16.46 -2.08
N ASN A 227 -24.04 17.27 -1.03
CA ASN A 227 -25.19 17.78 -0.29
C ASN A 227 -25.90 18.86 -1.12
N GLU A 228 -25.15 19.80 -1.68
CA GLU A 228 -25.69 20.82 -2.59
C GLU A 228 -26.29 20.20 -3.86
N PHE A 229 -25.68 19.14 -4.39
CA PHE A 229 -26.27 18.34 -5.47
C PHE A 229 -27.64 17.77 -5.08
N SER A 230 -27.72 17.14 -3.91
CA SER A 230 -28.96 16.53 -3.42
C SER A 230 -30.06 17.57 -3.24
N VAL A 231 -29.72 18.71 -2.61
CA VAL A 231 -30.66 19.84 -2.43
C VAL A 231 -31.10 20.41 -3.78
N ALA A 232 -30.21 20.54 -4.75
CA ALA A 232 -30.57 21.02 -6.09
C ALA A 232 -31.54 20.05 -6.80
N MET A 233 -31.39 18.75 -6.56
CA MET A 233 -32.23 17.70 -7.16
C MET A 233 -33.62 17.61 -6.51
N ASP A 234 -33.77 17.92 -5.22
CA ASP A 234 -35.05 17.87 -4.50
C ASP A 234 -36.13 18.77 -5.10
N TYR A 235 -35.73 19.86 -5.78
CA TYR A 235 -36.66 20.78 -6.44
C TYR A 235 -37.03 20.37 -7.88
N ILE A 236 -36.47 19.28 -8.38
CA ILE A 236 -36.64 18.83 -9.76
C ILE A 236 -37.57 17.62 -9.80
N GLN A 237 -38.53 17.64 -10.73
CA GLN A 237 -39.52 16.56 -10.88
C GLN A 237 -39.09 15.58 -11.99
N PRO A 238 -39.52 14.30 -11.94
CA PRO A 238 -39.31 13.36 -13.04
C PRO A 238 -39.83 13.90 -14.38
N ASN A 239 -39.22 13.47 -15.48
CA ASN A 239 -39.49 13.92 -16.85
C ASN A 239 -39.15 15.39 -17.18
N GLN A 240 -38.60 16.16 -16.24
CA GLN A 240 -38.07 17.49 -16.53
C GLN A 240 -36.72 17.41 -17.24
N THR A 241 -36.49 18.34 -18.17
CA THR A 241 -35.18 18.53 -18.79
C THR A 241 -34.38 19.54 -17.99
N VAL A 242 -33.16 19.18 -17.62
CA VAL A 242 -32.24 20.05 -16.89
C VAL A 242 -30.91 20.16 -17.59
N ASN A 243 -30.25 21.31 -17.46
CA ASN A 243 -28.89 21.50 -17.95
C ASN A 243 -27.92 21.02 -16.87
N ILE A 244 -27.06 20.05 -17.18
CA ILE A 244 -26.00 19.63 -16.25
C ILE A 244 -24.67 20.11 -16.80
N THR A 245 -23.92 20.83 -15.96
CA THR A 245 -22.52 21.15 -16.23
C THR A 245 -21.64 20.22 -15.44
N TYR A 246 -20.71 19.55 -16.13
CA TYR A 246 -19.77 18.64 -15.49
C TYR A 246 -18.39 18.73 -16.13
N VAL A 247 -17.36 18.38 -15.35
CA VAL A 247 -15.98 18.30 -15.80
C VAL A 247 -15.58 16.84 -15.90
N LEU A 248 -15.06 16.43 -17.06
CA LEU A 248 -14.53 15.08 -17.27
C LEU A 248 -13.19 15.17 -18.01
N ASN A 249 -12.15 14.56 -17.46
CA ASN A 249 -10.77 14.61 -17.97
C ASN A 249 -10.26 16.05 -18.22
N GLY A 250 -10.69 17.00 -17.39
CA GLY A 250 -10.31 18.42 -17.48
C GLY A 250 -11.11 19.25 -18.49
N ASN A 251 -12.02 18.64 -19.26
CA ASN A 251 -12.91 19.35 -20.17
C ASN A 251 -14.25 19.62 -19.51
N THR A 252 -14.81 20.81 -19.73
CA THR A 252 -16.16 21.17 -19.25
C THR A 252 -17.19 20.84 -20.33
N PHE A 253 -18.24 20.12 -19.94
CA PHE A 253 -19.38 19.75 -20.76
C PHE A 253 -20.64 20.39 -20.20
N ILE A 254 -21.53 20.81 -21.09
CA ILE A 254 -22.83 21.40 -20.74
C ILE A 254 -23.86 20.67 -21.59
N GLU A 255 -24.61 19.76 -20.96
CA GLU A 255 -25.53 18.88 -21.65
C GLU A 255 -26.94 19.01 -21.08
N GLN A 256 -27.94 18.84 -21.94
CA GLN A 256 -29.33 18.78 -21.51
C GLN A 256 -29.73 17.33 -21.32
N VAL A 257 -30.24 17.00 -20.14
CA VAL A 257 -30.70 15.65 -19.83
C VAL A 257 -32.16 15.67 -19.43
N LYS A 258 -32.95 14.74 -19.97
CA LYS A 258 -34.30 14.50 -19.51
C LYS A 258 -34.26 13.51 -18.35
N LEU A 259 -34.66 13.94 -17.17
CA LEU A 259 -34.58 13.12 -15.97
C LEU A 259 -35.66 12.04 -15.94
N THR A 260 -35.32 10.90 -15.36
CA THR A 260 -36.24 9.79 -15.11
C THR A 260 -36.65 9.73 -13.63
N SER A 261 -37.66 8.93 -13.31
CA SER A 261 -38.08 8.69 -11.93
C SER A 261 -37.05 7.81 -11.21
N VAL A 262 -36.68 8.21 -9.99
CA VAL A 262 -35.84 7.38 -9.11
C VAL A 262 -36.52 6.04 -8.81
N TYR A 263 -37.86 6.02 -8.70
CA TYR A 263 -38.62 4.79 -8.49
C TYR A 263 -38.49 3.83 -9.69
N GLU A 264 -38.57 4.33 -10.93
CA GLU A 264 -38.40 3.51 -12.13
C GLU A 264 -36.97 2.94 -12.22
N PHE A 265 -35.98 3.70 -11.78
CA PHE A 265 -34.61 3.20 -11.66
C PHE A 265 -34.49 2.06 -10.64
N TYR A 266 -35.06 2.21 -9.43
CA TYR A 266 -35.01 1.15 -8.43
C TYR A 266 -35.76 -0.12 -8.87
N ASP A 267 -36.93 0.02 -9.50
CA ASP A 267 -37.71 -1.11 -10.02
C ASP A 267 -36.96 -1.88 -11.13
N GLN A 268 -36.17 -1.17 -11.95
CA GLN A 268 -35.42 -1.75 -13.06
C GLN A 268 -34.06 -2.32 -12.67
N TYR A 269 -33.36 -1.74 -11.67
CA TYR A 269 -31.97 -2.08 -11.36
C TYR A 269 -31.74 -2.65 -9.95
N ALA A 270 -32.54 -2.30 -8.94
CA ALA A 270 -32.30 -2.74 -7.56
C ALA A 270 -32.81 -4.15 -7.26
N ASP A 271 -33.80 -4.65 -8.01
CA ASP A 271 -34.22 -6.06 -7.93
C ASP A 271 -33.22 -7.01 -8.62
N GLY A 272 -32.26 -6.49 -9.40
CA GLY A 272 -31.23 -7.26 -10.10
C GLY A 272 -29.92 -7.44 -9.33
N GLU A 273 -29.53 -6.49 -8.47
CA GLU A 273 -28.21 -6.48 -7.79
C GLU A 273 -28.17 -7.22 -6.43
N LEU A 274 -29.25 -7.89 -6.01
CA LEU A 274 -29.18 -8.82 -4.87
C LEU A 274 -28.65 -10.22 -5.26
N ASN A 275 -28.32 -10.46 -6.53
CA ASN A 275 -27.91 -11.78 -7.06
C ASN A 275 -26.69 -11.77 -7.99
N GLU A 276 -25.75 -10.82 -7.88
CA GLU A 276 -24.40 -10.96 -8.45
C GLU A 276 -23.29 -10.51 -7.50
#